data_AF-A0A1D2AII8-F1
#
_entry.id   AF-A0A1D2AII8-F1
#
_cell.length_a   1.000
_cell.length_b   1.000
_cell.length_c   1.000
_cell.angle_alpha   90.00
_cell.angle_beta   90.00
_cell.angle_gamma   90.00
#
_symmetry.space_group_name_H-M   'P 1'
#
loop_
_entity.id
_entity.type
_entity.pdbx_description
1 polymer ?
#
loop_
_entity_poly.entity_id
_entity_poly.type
_entity_poly.pdbx_seq_one_letter_code
_entity_poly.pdbx_strand_id
1 'polypeptide(L)'
;PTNLEQVENLIKRHEAFLTTMEANDEKVNAVVQFAQRLCDGGHFASDKIRKKTDSIVERRNANRENANAQMAKLLDQLALQQFLRNCDELGEWVGEKTIVAQDETYRSAKTVHTKWTRHQAFEAEVQSNKDRLYKVQEAGRALIAEKPELAQIVEPKLAELEQQFSALEDTTKEKGLKVFDAKRHVLYEQTCDDIDGWISDLESQVLTAETGQDLTSVNLILQKQKDIETQMAVKARQVDELQTQAKHLQQMDPEKTEDIIQKRAVVEQRFERLQAPLNERKQQLLKKRRPT
;
A
#
# COMPACT_ATOMS: atom_id res chain seq x y z
N PRO A 1 -33.02 -1.20 12.08
CA PRO A 1 -32.79 -0.34 10.89
C PRO A 1 -31.86 -1.09 9.95
N THR A 2 -32.11 -1.01 8.65
CA THR A 2 -31.43 -1.84 7.64
C THR A 2 -30.23 -1.16 6.99
N ASN A 3 -30.04 0.14 7.22
CA ASN A 3 -28.91 0.92 6.69
C ASN A 3 -28.52 2.06 7.64
N LEU A 4 -27.35 2.66 7.38
CA LEU A 4 -26.75 3.72 8.19
C LEU A 4 -27.69 4.93 8.40
N GLU A 5 -28.29 5.44 7.32
CA GLU A 5 -29.18 6.61 7.36
C GLU A 5 -30.38 6.38 8.28
N GLN A 6 -30.99 5.19 8.21
CA GLN A 6 -32.11 4.85 9.09
C GLN A 6 -31.68 4.81 10.57
N VAL A 7 -30.47 4.31 10.88
CA VAL A 7 -29.96 4.31 12.26
C VAL A 7 -29.75 5.73 12.75
N GLU A 8 -29.08 6.57 11.98
CA GLU A 8 -28.81 7.97 12.33
C GLU A 8 -30.11 8.75 12.56
N ASN A 9 -31.13 8.53 11.72
CA ASN A 9 -32.44 9.13 11.90
C ASN A 9 -33.15 8.66 13.17
N LEU A 10 -33.04 7.37 13.53
CA LEU A 10 -33.59 6.85 14.77
C LEU A 10 -32.85 7.40 15.99
N ILE A 11 -31.53 7.53 15.93
CA ILE A 11 -30.72 8.16 16.99
C ILE A 11 -31.18 9.60 17.20
N LYS A 12 -31.24 10.42 16.15
CA LYS A 12 -31.70 11.83 16.26
C LYS A 12 -33.10 11.96 16.88
N ARG A 13 -34.02 11.08 16.48
CA ARG A 13 -35.38 11.04 17.06
C ARG A 13 -35.34 10.64 18.54
N HIS A 14 -34.50 9.67 18.90
CA HIS A 14 -34.36 9.19 20.27
C HIS A 14 -33.68 10.22 21.17
N GLU A 15 -32.69 10.96 20.66
CA GLU A 15 -32.07 12.10 21.34
C GLU A 15 -33.11 13.19 21.63
N ALA A 16 -33.95 13.55 20.66
CA ALA A 16 -35.04 14.50 20.88
C ALA A 16 -36.05 14.02 21.95
N PHE A 17 -36.33 12.71 21.97
CA PHE A 17 -37.14 12.08 23.00
C PHE A 17 -36.47 12.18 24.39
N LEU A 18 -35.17 11.89 24.49
CA LEU A 18 -34.41 12.01 25.74
C LEU A 18 -34.41 13.45 26.28
N THR A 19 -34.18 14.44 25.42
CA THR A 19 -34.27 15.86 25.80
C THR A 19 -35.67 16.20 26.36
N THR A 20 -36.73 15.71 25.70
CA THR A 20 -38.10 15.91 26.18
C THR A 20 -38.37 15.19 27.50
N MET A 21 -37.78 14.01 27.68
CA MET A 21 -37.86 13.24 28.92
C MET A 21 -37.19 13.99 30.07
N GLU A 22 -35.99 14.54 29.85
CA GLU A 22 -35.25 15.36 30.83
C GLU A 22 -36.01 16.63 31.20
N ALA A 23 -36.57 17.35 30.22
CA ALA A 23 -37.38 18.54 30.49
C ALA A 23 -38.64 18.22 31.34
N ASN A 24 -39.20 17.02 31.22
CA ASN A 24 -40.33 16.59 32.04
C ASN A 24 -39.89 16.01 33.40
N ASP A 25 -38.63 15.62 33.53
CA ASP A 25 -38.05 15.08 34.77
C ASP A 25 -38.14 16.09 35.91
N GLU A 26 -37.89 17.38 35.61
CA GLU A 26 -38.03 18.48 36.57
C GLU A 26 -39.45 18.57 37.15
N LYS A 27 -40.47 18.37 36.33
CA LYS A 27 -41.88 18.39 36.78
C LYS A 27 -42.18 17.20 37.69
N VAL A 28 -41.66 16.02 37.35
CA VAL A 28 -41.81 14.83 38.21
C VAL A 28 -41.10 15.05 39.54
N ASN A 29 -39.88 15.61 39.54
CA ASN A 29 -39.16 15.97 40.75
C ASN A 29 -39.93 16.97 41.62
N ALA A 30 -40.55 17.99 41.02
CA ALA A 30 -41.39 18.94 41.74
C ALA A 30 -42.61 18.27 42.41
N VAL A 31 -43.28 17.35 41.72
CA VAL A 31 -44.40 16.57 42.28
C VAL A 31 -43.93 15.68 43.44
N VAL A 32 -42.80 15.01 43.30
CA VAL A 32 -42.21 14.16 44.35
C VAL A 32 -41.84 15.00 45.58
N GLN A 33 -41.20 16.15 45.40
CA GLN A 33 -40.86 17.06 46.51
C GLN A 33 -42.12 17.60 47.20
N PHE A 34 -43.15 17.95 46.45
CA PHE A 34 -44.42 18.41 47.03
C PHE A 34 -45.11 17.30 47.83
N ALA A 35 -45.16 16.08 47.29
CA ALA A 35 -45.70 14.93 47.99
C ALA A 35 -44.93 14.62 49.29
N GLN A 36 -43.59 14.77 49.27
CA GLN A 36 -42.76 14.60 50.46
C GLN A 36 -43.12 15.62 51.55
N ARG A 37 -43.26 16.91 51.20
CA ARG A 37 -43.67 17.96 52.16
C ARG A 37 -45.04 17.69 52.79
N LEU A 38 -46.00 17.17 52.02
CA LEU A 38 -47.31 16.79 52.55
C LEU A 38 -47.20 15.63 53.56
N CYS A 39 -46.35 14.65 53.27
CA CYS A 39 -46.10 13.54 54.19
C CYS A 39 -45.41 14.03 55.48
N ASP A 40 -44.38 14.86 55.36
CA ASP A 40 -43.63 15.42 56.50
C ASP A 40 -44.51 16.32 57.37
N GLY A 41 -45.49 17.01 56.77
CA GLY A 41 -46.49 17.83 57.46
C GLY A 41 -47.62 17.04 58.13
N GLY A 42 -47.58 15.70 58.13
CA GLY A 42 -48.57 14.86 58.80
C GLY A 42 -49.94 14.83 58.12
N HIS A 43 -50.01 14.97 56.80
CA HIS A 43 -51.27 14.97 56.06
C HIS A 43 -52.09 13.67 56.31
N PHE A 44 -53.42 13.78 56.43
CA PHE A 44 -54.30 12.65 56.78
C PHE A 44 -54.23 11.46 55.80
N ALA A 45 -53.78 11.70 54.57
CA ALA A 45 -53.64 10.71 53.50
C ALA A 45 -52.19 10.34 53.18
N SER A 46 -51.23 10.60 54.07
CA SER A 46 -49.79 10.38 53.84
C SER A 46 -49.43 8.99 53.31
N ASP A 47 -50.03 7.92 53.84
CA ASP A 47 -49.77 6.55 53.35
C ASP A 47 -50.16 6.36 51.88
N LYS A 48 -51.28 6.96 51.45
CA LYS A 48 -51.75 6.89 50.06
C LYS A 48 -50.90 7.76 49.14
N ILE A 49 -50.50 8.94 49.62
CA ILE A 49 -49.61 9.85 48.90
C ILE A 49 -48.26 9.17 48.68
N ARG A 50 -47.66 8.61 49.73
CA ARG A 50 -46.37 7.91 49.68
C ARG A 50 -46.38 6.77 48.67
N LYS A 51 -47.35 5.85 48.76
CA LYS A 51 -47.49 4.74 47.79
C LYS A 51 -47.58 5.22 46.34
N LYS A 52 -48.27 6.33 46.10
CA LYS A 52 -48.40 6.90 44.75
C LYS A 52 -47.11 7.54 44.28
N THR A 53 -46.39 8.25 45.16
CA THR A 53 -45.07 8.83 44.89
C THR A 53 -44.06 7.74 44.57
N ASP A 54 -43.99 6.68 45.37
CA ASP A 54 -43.08 5.54 45.16
C ASP A 54 -43.33 4.91 43.77
N SER A 55 -44.60 4.65 43.42
CA SER A 55 -44.97 4.13 42.10
C SER A 55 -44.59 5.06 40.93
N ILE A 56 -44.68 6.39 41.13
CA ILE A 56 -44.25 7.37 40.12
C ILE A 56 -42.72 7.31 39.94
N VAL A 57 -41.97 7.23 41.04
CA VAL A 57 -40.50 7.15 41.02
C VAL A 57 -40.03 5.85 40.36
N GLU A 58 -40.63 4.71 40.69
CA GLU A 58 -40.33 3.42 40.06
C GLU A 58 -40.55 3.48 38.54
N ARG A 59 -41.71 3.99 38.10
CA ARG A 59 -42.02 4.13 36.68
C ARG A 59 -41.06 5.08 35.96
N ARG A 60 -40.66 6.18 36.61
CA ARG A 60 -39.68 7.13 36.08
C ARG A 60 -38.32 6.45 35.88
N ASN A 61 -37.83 5.73 36.88
CA ASN A 61 -36.54 5.06 36.82
C ASN A 61 -36.53 4.00 35.73
N ALA A 62 -37.55 3.13 35.68
CA ALA A 62 -37.69 2.12 34.65
C ALA A 62 -37.76 2.73 33.23
N ASN A 63 -38.49 3.83 33.05
CA ASN A 63 -38.54 4.52 31.76
C ASN A 63 -37.18 5.08 31.34
N ARG A 64 -36.41 5.63 32.29
CA ARG A 64 -35.07 6.16 32.03
C ARG A 64 -34.08 5.05 31.68
N GLU A 65 -34.12 3.94 32.41
CA GLU A 65 -33.30 2.75 32.12
C GLU A 65 -33.60 2.21 30.72
N ASN A 66 -34.88 2.05 30.36
CA ASN A 66 -35.29 1.60 29.04
C ASN A 66 -34.86 2.57 27.93
N ALA A 67 -34.98 3.88 28.16
CA ALA A 67 -34.57 4.88 27.19
C ALA A 67 -33.05 4.86 26.96
N ASN A 68 -32.25 4.70 28.03
CA ASN A 68 -30.81 4.58 27.93
C ASN A 68 -30.38 3.27 27.26
N ALA A 69 -31.01 2.14 27.60
CA ALA A 69 -30.75 0.85 26.97
C ALA A 69 -31.07 0.89 25.47
N GLN A 70 -32.16 1.56 25.09
CA GLN A 70 -32.50 1.75 23.68
C GLN A 70 -31.48 2.63 22.96
N MET A 71 -30.96 3.69 23.60
CA MET A 71 -29.90 4.52 23.03
C MET A 71 -28.62 3.70 22.81
N ALA A 72 -28.19 2.92 23.80
CA ALA A 72 -27.03 2.04 23.69
C ALA A 72 -27.17 1.07 22.51
N LYS A 73 -28.34 0.44 22.37
CA LYS A 73 -28.64 -0.46 21.24
C LYS A 73 -28.59 0.24 19.88
N LEU A 74 -29.06 1.48 19.80
CA LEU A 74 -28.98 2.28 18.56
C LEU A 74 -27.53 2.63 18.20
N LEU A 75 -26.70 2.95 19.19
CA LEU A 75 -25.26 3.20 18.99
C LEU A 75 -24.51 1.93 18.56
N ASP A 76 -24.80 0.79 19.18
CA ASP A 76 -24.25 -0.51 18.75
C ASP A 76 -24.59 -0.78 17.28
N GLN A 77 -25.85 -0.52 16.90
CA GLN A 77 -26.31 -0.69 15.54
C GLN A 77 -25.68 0.32 14.56
N LEU A 78 -25.39 1.53 15.00
CA LEU A 78 -24.69 2.54 14.21
C LEU A 78 -23.29 2.07 13.88
N ALA A 79 -22.55 1.61 14.89
CA ALA A 79 -21.19 1.14 14.73
C ALA A 79 -21.11 -0.08 13.78
N LEU A 80 -22.05 -1.02 13.90
CA LEU A 80 -22.17 -2.14 12.95
C LEU A 80 -22.44 -1.67 11.52
N GLN A 81 -23.37 -0.74 11.31
CA GLN A 81 -23.70 -0.25 9.97
C GLN A 81 -22.55 0.54 9.34
N GLN A 82 -21.80 1.31 10.13
CA GLN A 82 -20.59 1.99 9.67
C GLN A 82 -19.52 0.97 9.24
N PHE A 83 -19.31 -0.08 10.02
CA PHE A 83 -18.40 -1.17 9.68
C PHE A 83 -18.80 -1.86 8.37
N LEU A 84 -20.07 -2.25 8.22
CA LEU A 84 -20.56 -2.92 7.01
C LEU A 84 -20.40 -2.03 5.77
N ARG A 85 -20.74 -0.75 5.88
CA ARG A 85 -20.52 0.22 4.80
C ARG A 85 -19.05 0.32 4.41
N ASN A 86 -18.14 0.38 5.38
CA ASN A 86 -16.70 0.44 5.09
C ASN A 86 -16.20 -0.85 4.41
N CYS A 87 -16.76 -2.01 4.77
CA CYS A 87 -16.48 -3.27 4.09
C CYS A 87 -16.95 -3.26 2.64
N ASP A 88 -18.19 -2.80 2.41
CA ASP A 88 -18.77 -2.74 1.06
C ASP A 88 -18.00 -1.75 0.18
N GLU A 89 -17.68 -0.54 0.68
CA GLU A 89 -16.89 0.46 -0.06
C GLU A 89 -15.48 -0.06 -0.41
N LEU A 90 -14.83 -0.81 0.48
CA LEU A 90 -13.53 -1.41 0.18
C LEU A 90 -13.67 -2.62 -0.76
N GLY A 91 -14.71 -3.44 -0.59
CA GLY A 91 -15.01 -4.59 -1.44
C GLY A 91 -15.32 -4.17 -2.88
N GLU A 92 -16.11 -3.13 -3.09
CA GLU A 92 -16.37 -2.53 -4.40
C GLU A 92 -15.06 -2.08 -5.06
N TRP A 93 -14.23 -1.35 -4.31
CA TRP A 93 -12.92 -0.92 -4.81
C TRP A 93 -12.01 -2.11 -5.17
N VAL A 94 -11.97 -3.16 -4.35
CA VAL A 94 -11.22 -4.39 -4.65
C VAL A 94 -11.76 -5.08 -5.90
N GLY A 95 -13.08 -5.16 -6.06
CA GLY A 95 -13.74 -5.71 -7.23
C GLY A 95 -13.36 -4.95 -8.51
N GLU A 96 -13.46 -3.61 -8.49
CA GLU A 96 -13.04 -2.76 -9.61
C GLU A 96 -11.57 -2.99 -9.98
N LYS A 97 -10.67 -3.02 -8.98
CA LYS A 97 -9.24 -3.21 -9.22
C LYS A 97 -8.91 -4.62 -9.68
N THR A 98 -9.67 -5.63 -9.25
CA THR A 98 -9.52 -7.01 -9.73
C THR A 98 -9.81 -7.10 -11.22
N ILE A 99 -10.84 -6.39 -11.72
CA ILE A 99 -11.13 -6.32 -13.16
C ILE A 99 -9.94 -5.69 -13.91
N VAL A 100 -9.38 -4.58 -13.41
CA VAL A 100 -8.20 -3.93 -14.01
C VAL A 100 -6.95 -4.82 -13.96
N ALA A 101 -6.77 -5.57 -12.88
CA ALA A 101 -5.68 -6.54 -12.74
C ALA A 101 -5.83 -7.68 -13.75
N GLN A 102 -7.04 -8.21 -13.95
CA GLN A 102 -7.30 -9.27 -14.92
C GLN A 102 -7.33 -8.80 -16.38
N ASP A 103 -7.53 -7.50 -16.62
CA ASP A 103 -7.63 -6.95 -17.97
C ASP A 103 -6.34 -7.16 -18.80
N GLU A 104 -6.43 -8.05 -19.80
CA GLU A 104 -5.38 -8.34 -20.77
C GLU A 104 -5.34 -7.35 -21.95
N THR A 105 -6.34 -6.45 -22.08
CA THR A 105 -6.42 -5.44 -23.17
C THR A 105 -5.36 -4.34 -23.05
N TYR A 106 -4.40 -4.54 -22.14
CA TYR A 106 -3.08 -3.93 -22.13
C TYR A 106 -2.28 -4.04 -23.44
N ARG A 107 -2.84 -4.70 -24.46
CA ARG A 107 -2.44 -4.66 -25.86
C ARG A 107 -2.46 -3.26 -26.50
N SER A 108 -3.09 -2.25 -25.90
CA SER A 108 -3.16 -0.88 -26.44
C SER A 108 -1.93 0.01 -26.18
N ALA A 109 -1.08 -0.33 -25.20
CA ALA A 109 0.14 0.44 -24.94
C ALA A 109 1.21 0.12 -25.99
N LYS A 110 1.67 1.16 -26.71
CA LYS A 110 2.61 1.05 -27.85
C LYS A 110 3.96 0.41 -27.49
N THR A 111 4.41 0.49 -26.24
CA THR A 111 5.73 -0.02 -25.83
C THR A 111 5.67 -0.78 -24.51
N VAL A 112 6.54 -1.79 -24.38
CA VAL A 112 6.70 -2.61 -23.16
C VAL A 112 7.16 -1.79 -21.95
N HIS A 113 7.78 -0.63 -22.16
CA HIS A 113 8.14 0.30 -21.10
C HIS A 113 6.89 0.95 -20.47
N THR A 114 5.99 1.51 -21.29
CA THR A 114 4.77 2.19 -20.82
C THR A 114 3.85 1.23 -20.06
N LYS A 115 3.55 0.08 -20.68
CA LYS A 115 3.97 -1.20 -20.11
C LYS A 115 4.08 -1.40 -18.59
N TRP A 116 5.32 -1.64 -18.23
CA TRP A 116 5.80 -1.75 -16.89
C TRP A 116 5.45 -0.56 -15.99
N THR A 117 5.62 0.67 -16.46
CA THR A 117 5.47 1.87 -15.61
C THR A 117 4.03 2.04 -15.09
N ARG A 118 3.01 1.78 -15.93
CA ARG A 118 1.61 1.80 -15.47
C ARG A 118 1.33 0.69 -14.47
N HIS A 119 1.93 -0.49 -14.66
CA HIS A 119 1.77 -1.60 -13.72
C HIS A 119 2.38 -1.27 -12.35
N GLN A 120 3.58 -0.68 -12.31
CA GLN A 120 4.19 -0.24 -11.04
C GLN A 120 3.33 0.80 -10.32
N ALA A 121 2.72 1.73 -11.05
CA ALA A 121 1.80 2.70 -10.45
C ALA A 121 0.56 2.01 -9.85
N PHE A 122 0.00 1.03 -10.56
CA PHE A 122 -1.12 0.23 -10.08
C PHE A 122 -0.76 -0.60 -8.84
N GLU A 123 0.41 -1.25 -8.84
CA GLU A 123 0.91 -2.00 -7.67
C GLU A 123 1.07 -1.09 -6.44
N ALA A 124 1.61 0.11 -6.62
CA ALA A 124 1.72 1.10 -5.55
C ALA A 124 0.34 1.55 -5.03
N GLU A 125 -0.65 1.74 -5.92
CA GLU A 125 -2.03 2.03 -5.53
C GLU A 125 -2.61 0.90 -4.67
N VAL A 126 -2.44 -0.36 -5.10
CA VAL A 126 -2.90 -1.53 -4.33
C VAL A 126 -2.25 -1.57 -2.95
N GLN A 127 -0.93 -1.40 -2.87
CA GLN A 127 -0.21 -1.43 -1.59
C GLN A 127 -0.62 -0.29 -0.65
N SER A 128 -0.83 0.92 -1.16
CA SER A 128 -1.31 2.05 -0.35
C SER A 128 -2.70 1.85 0.26
N ASN A 129 -3.54 0.99 -0.33
CA ASN A 129 -4.87 0.69 0.20
C ASN A 129 -4.85 -0.42 1.27
N LYS A 130 -3.69 -1.04 1.53
CA LYS A 130 -3.54 -2.05 2.59
C LYS A 130 -3.85 -1.48 3.98
N ASP A 131 -3.53 -0.21 4.21
CA ASP A 131 -3.88 0.50 5.44
C ASP A 131 -5.39 0.61 5.64
N ARG A 132 -6.18 0.71 4.56
CA ARG A 132 -7.65 0.72 4.66
C ARG A 132 -8.17 -0.64 5.09
N LEU A 133 -7.62 -1.74 4.55
CA LEU A 133 -7.96 -3.09 4.98
C LEU A 133 -7.69 -3.28 6.48
N TYR A 134 -6.51 -2.87 6.96
CA TYR A 134 -6.16 -2.97 8.38
C TYR A 134 -7.11 -2.19 9.28
N LYS A 135 -7.49 -0.97 8.89
CA LYS A 135 -8.47 -0.16 9.66
C LYS A 135 -9.84 -0.83 9.73
N VAL A 136 -10.30 -1.44 8.63
CA VAL A 136 -11.57 -2.19 8.62
C VAL A 136 -11.49 -3.43 9.51
N GLN A 137 -10.37 -4.17 9.47
CA GLN A 137 -10.12 -5.32 10.33
C GLN A 137 -10.07 -4.93 11.82
N GLU A 138 -9.39 -3.84 12.16
CA GLU A 138 -9.31 -3.32 13.52
C GLU A 138 -10.69 -2.91 14.04
N ALA A 139 -11.46 -2.17 13.24
CA ALA A 139 -12.83 -1.79 13.58
C ALA A 139 -13.74 -3.02 13.79
N GLY A 140 -13.65 -4.03 12.91
CA GLY A 140 -14.40 -5.27 13.06
C GLY A 140 -14.03 -6.05 14.33
N ARG A 141 -12.74 -6.16 14.63
CA ARG A 141 -12.26 -6.83 15.87
C ARG A 141 -12.70 -6.09 17.13
N ALA A 142 -12.67 -4.75 17.12
CA ALA A 142 -13.16 -3.94 18.22
C ALA A 142 -14.66 -4.16 18.47
N LEU A 143 -15.47 -4.21 17.40
CA LEU A 143 -16.90 -4.52 17.50
C LEU A 143 -17.18 -5.89 18.12
N ILE A 144 -16.43 -6.91 17.73
CA ILE A 144 -16.55 -8.26 18.30
C ILE A 144 -16.13 -8.28 19.78
N ALA A 145 -15.06 -7.56 20.13
CA ALA A 145 -14.57 -7.48 21.51
C ALA A 145 -15.61 -6.82 22.45
N GLU A 146 -16.30 -5.80 21.97
CA GLU A 146 -17.37 -5.13 22.73
C GLU A 146 -18.68 -5.94 22.73
N LYS A 147 -19.00 -6.62 21.62
CA LYS A 147 -20.27 -7.33 21.37
C LYS A 147 -20.02 -8.68 20.67
N PRO A 148 -19.71 -9.75 21.43
CA PRO A 148 -19.43 -11.06 20.85
C PRO A 148 -20.55 -11.62 19.96
N GLU A 149 -21.80 -11.25 20.20
CA GLU A 149 -22.96 -11.63 19.38
C GLU A 149 -22.92 -11.13 17.93
N LEU A 150 -22.10 -10.10 17.65
CA LEU A 150 -21.90 -9.56 16.30
C LEU A 150 -20.91 -10.38 15.48
N ALA A 151 -20.15 -11.30 16.11
CA ALA A 151 -19.15 -12.13 15.44
C ALA A 151 -19.72 -12.88 14.23
N GLN A 152 -20.94 -13.43 14.36
CA GLN A 152 -21.63 -14.15 13.29
C GLN A 152 -21.88 -13.33 12.01
N ILE A 153 -21.83 -11.99 12.11
CA ILE A 153 -21.99 -11.05 10.98
C ILE A 153 -20.63 -10.50 10.55
N VAL A 154 -19.79 -10.12 11.52
CA VAL A 154 -18.53 -9.41 11.28
C VAL A 154 -17.44 -10.34 10.74
N GLU A 155 -17.28 -11.54 11.31
CA GLU A 155 -16.21 -12.46 10.89
C GLU A 155 -16.31 -12.89 9.43
N PRO A 156 -17.49 -13.29 8.90
CA PRO A 156 -17.61 -13.63 7.48
C PRO A 156 -17.25 -12.47 6.56
N LYS A 157 -17.62 -11.23 6.94
CA LYS A 157 -17.32 -10.03 6.17
C LYS A 157 -15.83 -9.70 6.15
N LEU A 158 -15.14 -9.86 7.28
CA LEU A 158 -13.69 -9.70 7.33
C LEU A 158 -12.97 -10.77 6.50
N ALA A 159 -13.40 -12.03 6.60
CA ALA A 159 -12.80 -13.13 5.85
C ALA A 159 -12.99 -12.98 4.34
N GLU A 160 -14.20 -12.60 3.89
CA GLU A 160 -14.50 -12.32 2.49
C GLU A 160 -13.58 -11.20 1.95
N LEU A 161 -13.47 -10.10 2.69
CA LEU A 161 -12.68 -8.95 2.28
C LEU A 161 -11.17 -9.25 2.23
N GLU A 162 -10.67 -9.99 3.22
CA GLU A 162 -9.27 -10.44 3.26
C GLU A 162 -8.95 -11.38 2.08
N GLN A 163 -9.84 -12.32 1.79
CA GLN A 163 -9.70 -13.23 0.64
C GLN A 163 -9.67 -12.45 -0.68
N GLN A 164 -10.62 -11.52 -0.88
CA GLN A 164 -10.69 -10.70 -2.09
C GLN A 164 -9.43 -9.84 -2.27
N PHE A 165 -8.94 -9.22 -1.18
CA PHE A 165 -7.75 -8.38 -1.24
C PHE A 165 -6.49 -9.21 -1.52
N SER A 166 -6.33 -10.38 -0.88
CA SER A 166 -5.22 -11.29 -1.17
C SER A 166 -5.23 -11.75 -2.62
N ALA A 167 -6.40 -12.11 -3.16
CA ALA A 167 -6.54 -12.51 -4.55
C ALA A 167 -6.15 -11.37 -5.52
N LEU A 168 -6.50 -10.12 -5.18
CA LEU A 168 -6.06 -8.94 -5.93
C LEU A 168 -4.54 -8.78 -5.87
N GLU A 169 -3.92 -8.91 -4.70
CA GLU A 169 -2.46 -8.83 -4.55
C GLU A 169 -1.76 -9.89 -5.39
N ASP A 170 -2.23 -11.14 -5.36
CA ASP A 170 -1.64 -12.24 -6.10
C ASP A 170 -1.81 -12.06 -7.62
N THR A 171 -3.01 -11.71 -8.07
CA THR A 171 -3.28 -11.39 -9.49
C THR A 171 -2.41 -10.23 -9.98
N THR A 172 -2.23 -9.20 -9.15
CA THR A 172 -1.37 -8.05 -9.46
C THR A 172 0.07 -8.49 -9.60
N LYS A 173 0.61 -9.25 -8.65
CA LYS A 173 1.98 -9.78 -8.69
C LYS A 173 2.22 -10.65 -9.93
N GLU A 174 1.31 -11.58 -10.22
CA GLU A 174 1.43 -12.45 -11.40
C GLU A 174 1.46 -11.65 -12.71
N LYS A 175 0.61 -10.62 -12.82
CA LYS A 175 0.63 -9.70 -13.97
C LYS A 175 1.95 -8.92 -14.03
N GLY A 176 2.46 -8.48 -12.89
CA GLY A 176 3.74 -7.78 -12.77
C GLY A 176 4.89 -8.63 -13.29
N LEU A 177 4.94 -9.91 -12.91
CA LEU A 177 5.93 -10.85 -13.41
C LEU A 177 5.85 -10.97 -14.93
N LYS A 178 4.67 -11.19 -15.50
CA LYS A 178 4.48 -11.29 -16.97
C LYS A 178 4.89 -10.03 -17.73
N VAL A 179 4.56 -8.84 -17.20
CA VAL A 179 4.93 -7.56 -17.81
C VAL A 179 6.43 -7.29 -17.67
N PHE A 180 7.02 -7.61 -16.52
CA PHE A 180 8.45 -7.51 -16.30
C PHE A 180 9.23 -8.42 -17.24
N ASP A 181 8.77 -9.66 -17.38
CA ASP A 181 9.31 -10.68 -18.26
C ASP A 181 9.35 -10.22 -19.71
N ALA A 182 8.27 -9.60 -20.21
CA ALA A 182 8.28 -8.96 -21.52
C ALA A 182 9.30 -7.80 -21.61
N LYS A 183 9.54 -7.07 -20.51
CA LYS A 183 10.50 -5.95 -20.44
C LYS A 183 11.95 -6.40 -20.34
N ARG A 184 12.23 -7.61 -19.86
CA ARG A 184 13.60 -8.14 -19.69
C ARG A 184 14.41 -8.08 -20.98
N HIS A 185 13.81 -8.41 -22.13
CA HIS A 185 14.48 -8.35 -23.42
C HIS A 185 14.98 -6.93 -23.74
N VAL A 186 14.11 -5.93 -23.53
CA VAL A 186 14.46 -4.52 -23.78
C VAL A 186 15.58 -4.05 -22.85
N LEU A 187 15.55 -4.46 -21.57
CA LEU A 187 16.60 -4.11 -20.59
C LEU A 187 17.93 -4.78 -20.94
N TYR A 188 17.89 -6.03 -21.41
CA TYR A 188 19.07 -6.75 -21.86
C TYR A 188 19.70 -6.07 -23.08
N GLU A 189 18.90 -5.71 -24.08
CA GLU A 189 19.38 -4.98 -25.26
C GLU A 189 19.97 -3.62 -24.88
N GLN A 190 19.28 -2.86 -24.04
CA GLN A 190 19.78 -1.58 -23.55
C GLN A 190 21.09 -1.74 -22.79
N THR A 191 21.24 -2.78 -21.96
CA THR A 191 22.50 -3.03 -21.23
C THR A 191 23.64 -3.35 -22.19
N CYS A 192 23.37 -4.15 -23.24
CA CYS A 192 24.34 -4.43 -24.30
C CYS A 192 24.76 -3.14 -25.00
N ASP A 193 23.79 -2.31 -25.41
CA ASP A 193 24.04 -1.06 -26.14
C ASP A 193 24.76 -0.02 -25.25
N ASP A 194 24.43 0.05 -23.97
CA ASP A 194 25.07 0.94 -22.98
C ASP A 194 26.52 0.52 -22.69
N ILE A 195 26.85 -0.77 -22.73
CA ILE A 195 28.23 -1.25 -22.61
C ILE A 195 28.97 -0.95 -23.92
N ASP A 196 28.36 -1.25 -25.07
CA ASP A 196 28.96 -1.05 -26.38
C ASP A 196 29.27 0.43 -26.69
N GLY A 197 28.33 1.32 -26.36
CA GLY A 197 28.51 2.77 -26.44
C GLY A 197 29.61 3.26 -25.51
N TRP A 198 29.62 2.79 -24.26
CA TRP A 198 30.69 3.13 -23.30
C TRP A 198 32.07 2.65 -23.77
N ILE A 199 32.17 1.44 -24.35
CA ILE A 199 33.42 0.94 -24.94
C ILE A 199 33.85 1.85 -26.08
N SER A 200 32.93 2.20 -26.99
CA SER A 200 33.23 3.06 -28.15
C SER A 200 33.72 4.45 -27.73
N ASP A 201 33.07 5.05 -26.72
CA ASP A 201 33.48 6.32 -26.13
C ASP A 201 34.88 6.22 -25.50
N LEU A 202 35.17 5.12 -24.80
CA LEU A 202 36.46 4.90 -24.15
C LEU A 202 37.57 4.61 -25.17
N GLU A 203 37.30 3.82 -26.22
CA GLU A 203 38.23 3.59 -27.33
C GLU A 203 38.61 4.92 -28.00
N SER A 204 37.63 5.77 -28.28
CA SER A 204 37.86 7.12 -28.82
C SER A 204 38.72 7.99 -27.89
N GLN A 205 38.44 7.98 -26.59
CA GLN A 205 39.25 8.70 -25.59
C GLN A 205 40.68 8.16 -25.47
N VAL A 206 40.88 6.84 -25.62
CA VAL A 206 42.21 6.22 -25.57
C VAL A 206 43.00 6.53 -26.84
N LEU A 207 42.37 6.48 -28.02
CA LEU A 207 42.98 6.81 -29.31
C LEU A 207 43.44 8.27 -29.40
N THR A 208 42.72 9.18 -28.75
CA THR A 208 43.00 10.62 -28.75
C THR A 208 43.84 11.09 -27.56
N ALA A 209 44.16 10.21 -26.61
CA ALA A 209 44.85 10.59 -25.38
C ALA A 209 46.34 10.86 -25.60
N GLU A 210 46.74 12.12 -25.51
CA GLU A 210 48.14 12.49 -25.36
C GLU A 210 48.70 11.94 -24.04
N THR A 211 49.89 11.33 -24.09
CA THR A 211 50.62 10.95 -22.89
C THR A 211 51.37 12.17 -22.40
N GLY A 212 50.77 12.88 -21.43
CA GLY A 212 51.19 14.19 -20.89
C GLY A 212 52.70 14.44 -20.83
N GLN A 213 53.08 15.70 -21.02
CA GLN A 213 54.46 16.15 -21.18
C GLN A 213 55.15 16.53 -19.86
N ASP A 214 54.38 16.79 -18.80
CA ASP A 214 54.88 17.20 -17.49
C ASP A 214 54.27 16.36 -16.35
N LEU A 215 54.87 16.43 -15.16
CA LEU A 215 54.45 15.62 -14.01
C LEU A 215 52.98 15.90 -13.60
N THR A 216 52.53 17.15 -13.73
CA THR A 216 51.17 17.56 -13.37
C THR A 216 50.12 16.94 -14.31
N SER A 217 50.35 17.03 -15.62
CA SER A 217 49.50 16.42 -16.66
C SER A 217 49.51 14.90 -16.56
N VAL A 218 50.67 14.28 -16.30
CA VAL A 218 50.76 12.82 -16.07
C VAL A 218 49.94 12.40 -14.84
N ASN A 219 50.00 13.15 -13.73
CA ASN A 219 49.20 12.84 -12.54
C ASN A 219 47.70 13.01 -12.78
N LEU A 220 47.29 14.04 -13.54
CA LEU A 220 45.89 14.23 -13.93
C LEU A 220 45.38 13.08 -14.80
N ILE A 221 46.18 12.63 -15.78
CA ILE A 221 45.82 11.49 -16.65
C ILE A 221 45.77 10.20 -15.84
N LEU A 222 46.66 10.00 -14.86
CA LEU A 222 46.61 8.85 -13.95
C LEU A 222 45.36 8.84 -13.07
N GLN A 223 44.88 10.00 -12.63
CA GLN A 223 43.61 10.08 -11.92
C GLN A 223 42.44 9.66 -12.82
N LYS A 224 42.37 10.19 -14.06
CA LYS A 224 41.37 9.75 -15.04
C LYS A 224 41.45 8.25 -15.34
N GLN A 225 42.66 7.70 -15.43
CA GLN A 225 42.87 6.26 -15.61
C GLN A 225 42.31 5.45 -14.44
N LYS A 226 42.45 5.94 -13.20
CA LYS A 226 41.85 5.30 -12.01
C LYS A 226 40.32 5.34 -12.04
N ASP A 227 39.73 6.44 -12.51
CA ASP A 227 38.28 6.55 -12.65
C ASP A 227 37.76 5.57 -13.72
N ILE A 228 38.48 5.43 -14.85
CA ILE A 228 38.21 4.42 -15.88
C ILE A 228 38.30 3.00 -15.30
N GLU A 229 39.32 2.69 -14.50
CA GLU A 229 39.45 1.38 -13.85
C GLU A 229 38.28 1.06 -12.90
N THR A 230 37.76 2.08 -12.21
CA THR A 230 36.58 1.94 -11.36
C THR A 230 35.34 1.64 -12.19
N GLN A 231 35.15 2.36 -13.31
CA GLN A 231 34.05 2.10 -14.25
C GLN A 231 34.17 0.73 -14.92
N MET A 232 35.38 0.31 -15.30
CA MET A 232 35.67 -1.03 -15.83
C MET A 232 35.21 -2.11 -14.87
N ALA A 233 35.46 -1.96 -13.55
CA ALA A 233 35.02 -2.93 -12.56
C ALA A 233 33.48 -3.03 -12.47
N VAL A 234 32.77 -1.90 -12.62
CA VAL A 234 31.30 -1.89 -12.69
C VAL A 234 30.81 -2.57 -13.97
N LYS A 235 31.39 -2.21 -15.13
CA LYS A 235 31.03 -2.77 -16.43
C LYS A 235 31.32 -4.28 -16.51
N ALA A 236 32.40 -4.76 -15.90
CA ALA A 236 32.71 -6.19 -15.80
C ALA A 236 31.60 -6.95 -15.08
N ARG A 237 31.07 -6.42 -13.96
CA ARG A 237 29.92 -7.03 -13.28
C ARG A 237 28.67 -7.04 -14.15
N GLN A 238 28.42 -5.96 -14.90
CA GLN A 238 27.28 -5.90 -15.82
C GLN A 238 27.42 -6.94 -16.95
N VAL A 239 28.63 -7.11 -17.51
CA VAL A 239 28.92 -8.15 -18.51
C VAL A 239 28.71 -9.56 -17.92
N ASP A 240 29.18 -9.82 -16.71
CA ASP A 240 28.93 -11.10 -16.02
C ASP A 240 27.43 -11.35 -15.77
N GLU A 241 26.67 -10.30 -15.45
CA GLU A 241 25.22 -10.37 -15.27
C GLU A 241 24.47 -10.65 -16.58
N LEU A 242 24.96 -10.16 -17.74
CA LEU A 242 24.39 -10.48 -19.06
C LEU A 242 24.34 -11.99 -19.31
N GLN A 243 25.31 -12.75 -18.81
CA GLN A 243 25.31 -14.21 -18.91
C GLN A 243 24.08 -14.84 -18.24
N THR A 244 23.72 -14.34 -17.06
CA THR A 244 22.56 -14.82 -16.29
C THR A 244 21.25 -14.37 -16.94
N GLN A 245 21.19 -13.12 -17.40
CA GLN A 245 20.03 -12.58 -18.11
C GLN A 245 19.77 -13.31 -19.44
N ALA A 246 20.83 -13.57 -20.22
CA ALA A 246 20.75 -14.29 -21.48
C ALA A 246 20.17 -15.71 -21.28
N LYS A 247 20.67 -16.47 -20.30
CA LYS A 247 20.13 -17.81 -19.98
C LYS A 247 18.65 -17.79 -19.67
N HIS A 248 18.19 -16.79 -18.90
CA HIS A 248 16.78 -16.64 -18.57
C HIS A 248 15.94 -16.29 -19.80
N LEU A 249 16.41 -15.36 -20.63
CA LEU A 249 15.72 -14.96 -21.86
C LEU A 249 15.62 -16.11 -22.87
N GLN A 250 16.64 -16.96 -22.98
CA GLN A 250 16.63 -18.16 -23.83
C GLN A 250 15.55 -19.17 -23.42
N GLN A 251 15.31 -19.31 -22.12
CA GLN A 251 14.25 -20.19 -21.61
C GLN A 251 12.85 -19.64 -21.92
N MET A 252 12.72 -18.31 -21.98
CA MET A 252 11.44 -17.64 -22.20
C MET A 252 11.07 -17.49 -23.68
N ASP A 253 12.06 -17.22 -24.53
CA ASP A 253 11.88 -16.98 -25.96
C ASP A 253 12.95 -17.76 -26.76
N PRO A 254 12.74 -19.07 -26.99
CA PRO A 254 13.71 -19.91 -27.68
C PRO A 254 14.05 -19.42 -29.09
N GLU A 255 13.13 -18.75 -29.78
CA GLU A 255 13.31 -18.27 -31.16
C GLU A 255 14.39 -17.19 -31.27
N LYS A 256 14.56 -16.37 -30.23
CA LYS A 256 15.56 -15.29 -30.18
C LYS A 256 16.90 -15.69 -29.55
N THR A 257 17.05 -16.97 -29.22
CA THR A 257 18.25 -17.48 -28.53
C THR A 257 19.53 -17.13 -29.27
N GLU A 258 19.54 -17.28 -30.59
CA GLU A 258 20.73 -17.01 -31.40
C GLU A 258 21.11 -15.52 -31.35
N ASP A 259 20.16 -14.62 -31.55
CA ASP A 259 20.39 -13.16 -31.50
C ASP A 259 20.90 -12.72 -30.11
N ILE A 260 20.32 -13.27 -29.04
CA ILE A 260 20.75 -13.00 -27.66
C ILE A 260 22.20 -13.43 -27.44
N ILE A 261 22.57 -14.63 -27.90
CA ILE A 261 23.94 -15.17 -27.77
C ILE A 261 24.92 -14.34 -28.58
N GLN A 262 24.59 -14.02 -29.83
CA GLN A 262 25.47 -13.25 -30.72
C GLN A 262 25.72 -11.86 -30.15
N LYS A 263 24.66 -11.14 -29.72
CA LYS A 263 24.80 -9.80 -29.15
C LYS A 263 25.66 -9.81 -27.88
N ARG A 264 25.48 -10.82 -27.01
CA ARG A 264 26.33 -11.01 -25.82
C ARG A 264 27.80 -11.18 -26.20
N ALA A 265 28.07 -12.10 -27.12
CA ALA A 265 29.43 -12.46 -27.53
C ALA A 265 30.17 -11.26 -28.12
N VAL A 266 29.48 -10.40 -28.88
CA VAL A 266 30.06 -9.16 -29.41
C VAL A 266 30.47 -8.21 -28.27
N VAL A 267 29.57 -7.96 -27.30
CA VAL A 267 29.85 -7.08 -26.16
C VAL A 267 30.98 -7.62 -25.29
N GLU A 268 30.94 -8.92 -24.95
CA GLU A 268 32.00 -9.62 -24.19
C GLU A 268 33.35 -9.49 -24.89
N GLN A 269 33.39 -9.77 -26.19
CA GLN A 269 34.62 -9.70 -26.97
C GLN A 269 35.18 -8.27 -27.05
N ARG A 270 34.33 -7.26 -27.25
CA ARG A 270 34.77 -5.85 -27.26
C ARG A 270 35.29 -5.44 -25.88
N PHE A 271 34.61 -5.85 -24.82
CA PHE A 271 35.02 -5.54 -23.45
C PHE A 271 36.36 -6.15 -23.09
N GLU A 272 36.60 -7.42 -23.47
CA GLU A 272 37.89 -8.09 -23.29
C GLU A 272 39.01 -7.41 -24.07
N ARG A 273 38.77 -7.06 -25.34
CA ARG A 273 39.76 -6.38 -26.20
C ARG A 273 40.21 -5.04 -25.63
N LEU A 274 39.34 -4.33 -24.90
CA LEU A 274 39.64 -3.04 -24.30
C LEU A 274 40.61 -3.14 -23.09
N GLN A 275 40.70 -4.30 -22.43
CA GLN A 275 41.52 -4.47 -21.23
C GLN A 275 43.02 -4.30 -21.49
N ALA A 276 43.53 -4.87 -22.58
CA ALA A 276 44.96 -4.83 -22.89
C ALA A 276 45.48 -3.41 -23.19
N PRO A 277 44.84 -2.61 -24.08
CA PRO A 277 45.22 -1.22 -24.32
C PRO A 277 45.19 -0.33 -23.06
N LEU A 278 44.17 -0.50 -22.20
CA LEU A 278 44.08 0.26 -20.94
C LEU A 278 45.21 -0.09 -19.97
N ASN A 279 45.54 -1.37 -19.85
CA ASN A 279 46.66 -1.82 -19.03
C ASN A 279 47.99 -1.30 -19.57
N GLU A 280 48.19 -1.32 -20.89
CA GLU A 280 49.39 -0.76 -21.51
C GLU A 280 49.52 0.75 -21.26
N ARG A 281 48.45 1.51 -21.47
CA ARG A 281 48.40 2.95 -21.18
C ARG A 281 48.74 3.24 -19.72
N LYS A 282 48.19 2.47 -18.77
CA LYS A 282 48.52 2.58 -17.34
C LYS A 282 50.01 2.39 -17.10
N GLN A 283 50.61 1.33 -17.66
CA GLN A 283 52.05 1.06 -17.50
C GLN A 283 52.92 2.18 -18.07
N GLN A 284 52.55 2.74 -19.23
CA GLN A 284 53.25 3.87 -19.84
C GLN A 284 53.17 5.13 -18.96
N LEU A 285 51.99 5.46 -18.42
CA LEU A 285 51.80 6.60 -17.52
C LEU A 285 52.59 6.44 -16.21
N LEU A 286 52.61 5.24 -15.64
CA LEU A 286 53.40 4.94 -14.43
C LEU A 286 54.91 5.07 -14.68
N LYS A 287 55.40 4.69 -15.86
CA LYS A 287 56.80 4.93 -16.27
C LYS A 287 57.09 6.42 -16.36
N LYS A 288 56.22 7.21 -17.01
CA LYS A 288 56.37 8.68 -17.12
C LYS A 288 56.27 9.42 -15.78
N ARG A 289 55.61 8.85 -14.76
CA ARG A 289 55.54 9.40 -13.41
C ARG A 289 56.84 9.23 -12.62
N ARG A 290 57.70 8.26 -12.98
CA ARG A 290 58.96 8.06 -12.25
C ARG A 290 59.88 9.24 -12.53
N PRO A 291 60.44 9.90 -11.50
CA PRO A 291 61.47 10.91 -11.72
C PRO A 291 62.68 10.23 -12.39
N THR A 292 63.13 10.81 -13.51
CA THR A 292 64.47 10.56 -14.06
C THR A 292 65.53 11.05 -13.09
#